data_AF-A0A1G3PJZ7-F1
#
_entry.id   AF-A0A1G3PJZ7-F1
#
_cell.length_a   1.000
_cell.length_b   1.000
_cell.length_c   1.000
_cell.angle_alpha   90.00
_cell.angle_beta   90.00
_cell.angle_gamma   90.00
#
_symmetry.space_group_name_H-M   'P 1'
#
loop_
_entity.id
_entity.type
_entity.pdbx_description
1 polymer ?
#
loop_
_entity_poly.entity_id
_entity_poly.type
_entity_poly.pdbx_seq_one_letter_code
_entity_poly.pdbx_strand_id
1 'polypeptide(L)'
;MKKFLIISVVAGLSVFLHASIPGTRPDIVSFSAKTAAASKNKIPGSVSIKVKKEPKDKLLKALKKYYPTGYSIIASLDNYPEEIELGDSKISISGGGSYKDYVEGGKLSEQIESLPTVVHEMNHAFTGRYGYLILQKTGGYDGDRTYYTFCIDENEAVLVDFGKTFPCKKLKDVIPAALRTSRFETYIYPADEYMSTQQDGVFGLLDEYNAYYHDAMTVYSLFDFYHDEMKQDDATWTTYVGLCAGTYLAYAEFRYWILTYMIYAKDKQSAIYKDIIGNKLFRQVFTKIDARFTGLMTAIDKRLENVAEILNDMGYEAEYADGNFSIGGAAMGFERDSFDMLLKEMQKPAYKKMLTELNKI
;
A
#
# COMPACT_ATOMS: atom_id res chain seq x y z
N MET A 1 -47.86 3.71 -34.53
CA MET A 1 -46.60 3.92 -35.29
C MET A 1 -46.09 5.32 -34.97
N LYS A 2 -44.84 5.43 -34.45
CA LYS A 2 -44.04 6.65 -34.20
C LYS A 2 -44.57 7.61 -33.11
N LYS A 3 -43.78 8.23 -32.24
CA LYS A 3 -42.38 8.10 -31.77
C LYS A 3 -42.34 9.08 -30.58
N PHE A 4 -42.02 8.64 -29.36
CA PHE A 4 -41.64 9.56 -28.29
C PHE A 4 -40.13 9.75 -28.33
N LEU A 5 -39.72 11.01 -28.39
CA LEU A 5 -38.33 11.46 -28.30
C LEU A 5 -37.98 11.51 -26.81
N ILE A 6 -37.14 10.60 -26.35
CA ILE A 6 -36.52 10.67 -25.01
C ILE A 6 -35.16 11.33 -25.20
N ILE A 7 -35.01 12.51 -24.61
CA ILE A 7 -33.73 13.19 -24.44
C ILE A 7 -33.08 12.55 -23.22
N SER A 8 -32.05 11.72 -23.43
CA SER A 8 -31.20 11.23 -22.34
C SER A 8 -30.16 12.29 -22.00
N VAL A 9 -30.29 12.88 -20.82
CA VAL A 9 -29.21 13.55 -20.12
C VAL A 9 -28.25 12.46 -19.65
N VAL A 10 -27.03 12.46 -20.18
CA VAL A 10 -25.96 11.56 -19.74
C VAL A 10 -25.51 12.05 -18.37
N ALA A 11 -26.06 11.43 -17.32
CA ALA A 11 -25.58 11.59 -15.96
C ALA A 11 -24.25 10.82 -15.81
N GLY A 12 -23.27 11.49 -15.19
CA GLY A 12 -21.91 11.03 -15.01
C GLY A 12 -21.82 9.61 -14.46
N LEU A 13 -21.05 8.78 -15.16
CA LEU A 13 -20.57 7.50 -14.66
C LEU A 13 -19.56 7.82 -13.55
N SER A 14 -20.01 7.82 -12.30
CA SER A 14 -19.13 7.56 -11.16
C SER A 14 -18.62 6.13 -11.35
N VAL A 15 -17.43 5.98 -11.92
CA VAL A 15 -16.73 4.69 -11.95
C VAL A 15 -16.33 4.39 -10.52
N PHE A 16 -17.24 3.79 -9.76
CA PHE A 16 -16.88 3.00 -8.60
C PHE A 16 -16.14 1.79 -9.14
N LEU A 17 -14.80 1.89 -9.23
CA LEU A 17 -13.94 0.72 -9.27
C LEU A 17 -14.30 -0.08 -8.01
N HIS A 18 -15.11 -1.12 -8.17
CA HIS A 18 -15.19 -2.19 -7.18
C HIS A 18 -13.83 -2.89 -7.24
N ALA A 19 -12.85 -2.36 -6.51
CA ALA A 19 -11.68 -3.11 -6.16
C ALA A 19 -12.17 -4.37 -5.43
N SER A 20 -11.94 -5.53 -6.06
CA SER A 20 -11.88 -6.84 -5.42
C SER A 20 -11.27 -6.68 -4.03
N ILE A 21 -11.91 -7.22 -3.00
CA ILE A 21 -11.54 -7.06 -1.58
C ILE A 21 -10.01 -7.13 -1.41
N PRO A 22 -9.31 -5.98 -1.21
CA PRO A 22 -7.87 -5.98 -1.00
C PRO A 22 -7.58 -6.57 0.38
N GLY A 23 -6.56 -7.41 0.49
CA GLY A 23 -6.03 -7.86 1.79
C GLY A 23 -6.67 -9.10 2.43
N THR A 24 -7.49 -9.89 1.72
CA THR A 24 -7.72 -11.28 2.15
C THR A 24 -6.50 -12.12 1.84
N ARG A 25 -5.85 -12.71 2.86
CA ARG A 25 -4.78 -13.69 2.69
C ARG A 25 -5.27 -14.82 1.75
N PRO A 26 -4.68 -15.05 0.56
CA PRO A 26 -4.85 -16.31 -0.15
C PRO A 26 -4.05 -17.45 0.51
N ASP A 27 -3.21 -17.12 1.51
CA ASP A 27 -2.05 -17.93 1.86
C ASP A 27 -2.21 -18.58 3.23
N ILE A 28 -2.53 -19.87 3.22
CA ILE A 28 -2.31 -20.73 4.38
C ILE A 28 -0.83 -21.12 4.36
N VAL A 29 0.01 -20.41 5.11
CA VAL A 29 1.33 -20.92 5.47
C VAL A 29 1.11 -22.10 6.41
N SER A 30 1.30 -23.31 5.90
CA SER A 30 1.19 -24.53 6.69
C SER A 30 2.55 -24.92 7.24
N PHE A 31 2.59 -25.21 8.54
CA PHE A 31 3.83 -25.53 9.25
C PHE A 31 3.89 -27.02 9.56
N SER A 32 5.02 -27.64 9.18
CA SER A 32 5.44 -28.96 9.65
C SER A 32 6.74 -28.76 10.43
N ALA A 33 6.66 -28.76 11.76
CA ALA A 33 7.82 -28.49 12.61
C ALA A 33 8.04 -29.59 13.65
N LYS A 34 9.29 -30.07 13.76
CA LYS A 34 9.88 -30.48 15.04
C LYS A 34 10.61 -29.26 15.59
N THR A 35 10.52 -29.03 16.89
CA THR A 35 11.09 -27.88 17.60
C THR A 35 12.55 -27.64 17.22
N ALA A 36 12.80 -26.61 16.40
CA ALA A 36 14.14 -26.18 16.01
C ALA A 36 14.74 -25.34 17.15
N ALA A 37 15.98 -25.63 17.53
CA ALA A 37 16.71 -24.79 18.48
C ALA A 37 17.08 -23.46 17.80
N ALA A 38 16.73 -22.34 18.44
CA ALA A 38 16.99 -20.99 17.94
C ALA A 38 18.47 -20.78 17.57
N SER A 39 18.75 -20.53 16.29
CA SER A 39 20.07 -20.17 15.78
C SER A 39 20.39 -18.71 16.15
N LYS A 40 21.55 -18.48 16.78
CA LYS A 40 22.03 -17.16 17.25
C LYS A 40 22.62 -16.26 16.15
N ASN A 41 22.30 -16.49 14.88
CA ASN A 41 22.75 -15.59 13.81
C ASN A 41 21.94 -14.30 13.80
N LYS A 42 22.64 -13.16 13.75
CA LYS A 42 22.03 -11.83 13.74
C LYS A 42 21.29 -11.63 12.41
N ILE A 43 19.97 -11.51 12.48
CA ILE A 43 19.11 -11.17 11.34
C ILE A 43 19.62 -9.85 10.74
N PRO A 44 19.92 -9.77 9.42
CA PRO A 44 20.29 -8.51 8.80
C PRO A 44 19.10 -7.55 8.88
N GLY A 45 19.32 -6.38 9.48
CA GLY A 45 18.26 -5.38 9.65
C GLY A 45 17.80 -4.73 8.33
N SER A 46 18.59 -4.80 7.26
CA SER A 46 18.22 -4.29 5.93
C SER A 46 18.95 -5.05 4.82
N VAL A 47 18.31 -5.25 3.67
CA VAL A 47 18.87 -5.90 2.48
C VAL A 47 18.50 -5.13 1.21
N SER A 48 19.28 -5.25 0.13
CA SER A 48 18.88 -4.73 -1.19
C SER A 48 18.09 -5.79 -1.96
N ILE A 49 17.07 -5.35 -2.71
CA ILE A 49 16.22 -6.21 -3.54
C ILE A 49 16.36 -5.92 -5.04
N LYS A 50 17.39 -5.15 -5.42
CA LYS A 50 17.59 -4.69 -6.78
C LYS A 50 17.76 -5.86 -7.74
N VAL A 51 16.83 -5.98 -8.70
CA VAL A 51 16.86 -7.05 -9.70
C VAL A 51 17.50 -6.57 -11.00
N LYS A 52 18.55 -7.27 -11.45
CA LYS A 52 19.25 -6.97 -12.72
C LYS A 52 18.61 -7.59 -13.95
N LYS A 53 17.71 -8.57 -13.77
CA LYS A 53 17.05 -9.29 -14.86
C LYS A 53 16.21 -8.31 -15.69
N GLU A 54 16.21 -8.50 -17.00
CA GLU A 54 15.31 -7.76 -17.89
C GLU A 54 13.96 -8.49 -18.00
N PRO A 55 12.82 -7.80 -17.79
CA PRO A 55 11.53 -8.41 -18.00
C PRO A 55 11.30 -8.72 -19.49
N LYS A 56 10.70 -9.88 -19.77
CA LYS A 56 10.26 -10.22 -21.14
C LYS A 56 8.91 -9.58 -21.47
N ASP A 57 8.04 -9.49 -20.48
CA ASP A 57 6.71 -8.92 -20.54
C ASP A 57 6.75 -7.39 -20.77
N LYS A 58 5.87 -6.86 -21.63
CA LYS A 58 5.86 -5.43 -21.97
C LYS A 58 5.40 -4.55 -20.81
N LEU A 59 4.44 -5.01 -20.02
CA LEU A 59 3.94 -4.30 -18.85
C LEU A 59 5.04 -4.17 -17.80
N LEU A 60 5.75 -5.26 -17.52
CA LEU A 60 6.88 -5.24 -16.59
C LEU A 60 8.07 -4.40 -17.10
N LYS A 61 8.27 -4.31 -18.43
CA LYS A 61 9.26 -3.38 -19.01
C LYS A 61 8.87 -1.92 -18.76
N ALA A 62 7.59 -1.57 -18.93
CA ALA A 62 7.09 -0.24 -18.62
C ALA A 62 7.26 0.05 -17.12
N LEU A 63 6.82 -0.87 -16.24
CA LEU A 63 7.00 -0.72 -14.79
C LEU A 63 8.47 -0.55 -14.42
N LYS A 64 9.39 -1.34 -14.98
CA LYS A 64 10.83 -1.18 -14.71
C LYS A 64 11.38 0.16 -15.18
N LYS A 65 10.90 0.68 -16.32
CA LYS A 65 11.34 1.97 -16.87
C LYS A 65 10.90 3.12 -15.97
N TYR A 66 9.64 3.14 -15.55
CA TYR A 66 9.04 4.27 -14.84
C TYR A 66 9.14 4.14 -13.31
N TYR A 67 9.02 2.92 -12.78
CA TYR A 67 9.14 2.65 -11.35
C TYR A 67 9.96 1.38 -11.04
N PRO A 68 11.30 1.45 -11.09
CA PRO A 68 12.20 0.32 -10.85
C PRO A 68 11.99 -0.40 -9.50
N THR A 69 11.58 0.32 -8.47
CA THR A 69 11.24 -0.27 -7.16
C THR A 69 10.04 -1.22 -7.28
N GLY A 70 8.94 -0.79 -7.90
CA GLY A 70 7.76 -1.61 -8.12
C GLY A 70 8.08 -2.86 -8.93
N TYR A 71 8.92 -2.73 -9.97
CA TYR A 71 9.43 -3.88 -10.69
C TYR A 71 10.25 -4.83 -9.78
N SER A 72 11.09 -4.29 -8.90
CA SER A 72 11.91 -5.09 -7.98
C SER A 72 11.08 -5.84 -6.94
N ILE A 73 9.95 -5.29 -6.48
CA ILE A 73 8.97 -5.98 -5.61
C ILE A 73 8.47 -7.23 -6.32
N ILE A 74 7.93 -7.08 -7.53
CA ILE A 74 7.37 -8.19 -8.32
C ILE A 74 8.46 -9.20 -8.67
N ALA A 75 9.59 -8.74 -9.21
CA ALA A 75 10.67 -9.60 -9.68
C ALA A 75 11.44 -10.29 -8.54
N SER A 76 11.33 -9.82 -7.29
CA SER A 76 11.85 -10.53 -6.12
C SER A 76 11.05 -11.78 -5.76
N LEU A 77 9.81 -11.86 -6.27
CA LEU A 77 8.92 -13.00 -6.12
C LEU A 77 8.92 -13.91 -7.35
N ASP A 78 9.62 -13.53 -8.43
CA ASP A 78 9.87 -14.40 -9.58
C ASP A 78 10.63 -15.66 -9.11
N ASN A 79 10.02 -16.84 -9.27
CA ASN A 79 10.58 -18.14 -8.85
C ASN A 79 10.74 -18.26 -7.33
N TYR A 80 9.92 -17.55 -6.56
CA TYR A 80 9.79 -17.82 -5.13
C TYR A 80 9.42 -19.31 -4.96
N PRO A 81 10.18 -20.10 -4.17
CA PRO A 81 9.98 -21.54 -4.08
C PRO A 81 8.69 -21.87 -3.32
N GLU A 82 8.00 -22.93 -3.74
CA GLU A 82 6.80 -23.45 -3.06
C GLU A 82 7.10 -23.97 -1.65
N GLU A 83 8.36 -24.31 -1.37
CA GLU A 83 8.82 -24.78 -0.08
C GLU A 83 10.17 -24.16 0.29
N ILE A 84 10.29 -23.71 1.55
CA ILE A 84 11.53 -23.18 2.12
C ILE A 84 11.91 -24.00 3.34
N GLU A 85 13.15 -24.48 3.34
CA GLU A 85 13.77 -25.11 4.50
C GLU A 85 14.46 -24.06 5.37
N LEU A 86 14.07 -24.00 6.64
CA LEU A 86 14.58 -23.08 7.66
C LEU A 86 15.07 -23.90 8.87
N GLY A 87 16.30 -24.39 8.80
CA GLY A 87 16.81 -25.35 9.79
C GLY A 87 16.00 -26.64 9.76
N ASP A 88 15.46 -27.05 10.92
CA ASP A 88 14.63 -28.26 11.04
C ASP A 88 13.14 -28.02 10.68
N SER A 89 12.78 -26.77 10.32
CA SER A 89 11.43 -26.40 9.90
C SER A 89 11.31 -26.37 8.39
N LYS A 90 10.17 -26.83 7.89
CA LYS A 90 9.79 -26.68 6.49
C LYS A 90 8.53 -25.83 6.41
N ILE A 91 8.63 -24.74 5.65
CA ILE A 91 7.50 -23.85 5.39
C ILE A 91 7.02 -24.12 3.96
N SER A 92 5.76 -24.53 3.84
CA SER A 92 5.09 -24.58 2.53
C SER A 92 4.38 -23.26 2.29
N ILE A 93 4.64 -22.68 1.13
CA ILE A 93 4.10 -21.40 0.69
C ILE A 93 3.24 -21.69 -0.52
N SER A 94 1.95 -21.90 -0.28
CA SER A 94 0.92 -21.97 -1.31
C SER A 94 0.36 -20.57 -1.60
N GLY A 95 -0.24 -20.36 -2.78
CA GLY A 95 -1.16 -19.24 -2.98
C GLY A 95 -0.56 -17.92 -3.49
N GLY A 96 0.60 -17.92 -4.15
CA GLY A 96 1.05 -16.74 -4.88
C GLY A 96 0.21 -16.43 -6.09
N GLY A 97 -0.77 -15.53 -5.92
CA GLY A 97 -1.37 -14.83 -7.04
C GLY A 97 -0.26 -14.31 -7.95
N SER A 98 -0.35 -14.63 -9.23
CA SER A 98 0.52 -14.05 -10.23
C SER A 98 0.19 -12.56 -10.33
N TYR A 99 1.18 -11.70 -10.61
CA TYR A 99 0.89 -10.30 -10.90
C TYR A 99 -0.15 -10.16 -12.02
N LYS A 100 -0.26 -11.16 -12.91
CA LYS A 100 -1.24 -11.23 -13.99
C LYS A 100 -2.68 -11.40 -13.53
N ASP A 101 -2.90 -11.91 -12.32
CA ASP A 101 -4.25 -12.10 -11.76
C ASP A 101 -4.92 -10.75 -11.47
N TYR A 102 -4.13 -9.68 -11.37
CA TYR A 102 -4.57 -8.31 -11.15
C TYR A 102 -4.45 -7.43 -12.40
N VAL A 103 -4.06 -8.00 -13.54
CA VAL A 103 -3.93 -7.25 -14.80
C VAL A 103 -5.23 -7.36 -15.58
N GLU A 104 -5.85 -6.22 -15.86
CA GLU A 104 -7.03 -6.11 -16.70
C GLU A 104 -6.68 -5.54 -18.08
N GLY A 105 -7.56 -5.76 -19.07
CA GLY A 105 -7.39 -5.24 -20.42
C GLY A 105 -6.53 -6.09 -21.36
N GLY A 106 -6.77 -5.91 -22.65
CA GLY A 106 -6.13 -6.68 -23.72
C GLY A 106 -4.92 -5.97 -24.35
N LYS A 107 -4.77 -4.67 -24.09
CA LYS A 107 -3.70 -3.82 -24.65
C LYS A 107 -2.88 -3.18 -23.55
N LEU A 108 -1.63 -2.85 -23.85
CA LEU A 108 -0.71 -2.22 -22.89
C LEU A 108 -1.30 -0.93 -22.28
N SER A 109 -2.01 -0.12 -23.06
CA SER A 109 -2.65 1.10 -22.58
C SER A 109 -3.66 0.86 -21.45
N GLU A 110 -4.43 -0.22 -21.55
CA GLU A 110 -5.42 -0.61 -20.55
C GLU A 110 -4.72 -1.28 -19.35
N GLN A 111 -3.72 -2.14 -19.62
CA GLN A 111 -2.98 -2.88 -18.58
C GLN A 111 -2.17 -2.00 -17.64
N ILE A 112 -1.73 -0.82 -18.11
CA ILE A 112 -0.97 0.15 -17.30
C ILE A 112 -1.84 0.69 -16.17
N GLU A 113 -3.14 0.82 -16.38
CA GLU A 113 -4.09 1.29 -15.35
C GLU A 113 -4.16 0.32 -14.17
N SER A 114 -3.86 -0.97 -14.38
CA SER A 114 -3.80 -1.98 -13.33
C SER A 114 -2.48 -1.99 -12.55
N LEU A 115 -1.41 -1.35 -13.04
CA LEU A 115 -0.09 -1.43 -12.39
C LEU A 115 -0.07 -0.98 -10.92
N PRO A 116 -0.77 0.08 -10.51
CA PRO A 116 -0.80 0.48 -9.10
C PRO A 116 -1.37 -0.63 -8.21
N THR A 117 -2.51 -1.20 -8.57
CA THR A 117 -3.11 -2.37 -7.89
C THR A 117 -2.20 -3.60 -7.93
N VAL A 118 -1.57 -3.88 -9.08
CA VAL A 118 -0.61 -4.98 -9.19
C VAL A 118 0.55 -4.79 -8.21
N VAL A 119 1.13 -3.59 -8.12
CA VAL A 119 2.23 -3.31 -7.20
C VAL A 119 1.76 -3.38 -5.75
N HIS A 120 0.55 -2.92 -5.45
CA HIS A 120 -0.07 -3.02 -4.12
C HIS A 120 -0.16 -4.48 -3.64
N GLU A 121 -0.81 -5.35 -4.43
CA GLU A 121 -1.02 -6.75 -4.06
C GLU A 121 0.29 -7.54 -4.03
N MET A 122 1.19 -7.28 -4.98
CA MET A 122 2.51 -7.90 -4.97
C MET A 122 3.39 -7.40 -3.82
N ASN A 123 3.14 -6.20 -3.28
CA ASN A 123 3.80 -5.72 -2.07
C ASN A 123 3.36 -6.52 -0.84
N HIS A 124 2.08 -6.85 -0.68
CA HIS A 124 1.63 -7.75 0.40
C HIS A 124 2.32 -9.13 0.32
N ALA A 125 2.37 -9.70 -0.88
CA ALA A 125 3.07 -10.96 -1.11
C ALA A 125 4.57 -10.82 -0.78
N PHE A 126 5.20 -9.69 -1.11
CA PHE A 126 6.59 -9.41 -0.76
C PHE A 126 6.78 -9.32 0.75
N THR A 127 5.93 -8.55 1.44
CA THR A 127 5.96 -8.38 2.90
C THR A 127 5.88 -9.71 3.61
N GLY A 128 4.91 -10.55 3.25
CA GLY A 128 4.66 -11.82 3.94
C GLY A 128 5.65 -12.93 3.60
N ARG A 129 6.45 -12.80 2.52
CA ARG A 129 7.22 -13.94 1.98
C ARG A 129 8.70 -13.70 1.86
N TYR A 130 9.14 -12.52 1.41
CA TYR A 130 10.55 -12.30 1.08
C TYR A 130 11.50 -12.53 2.27
N GLY A 131 11.01 -12.27 3.48
CA GLY A 131 11.73 -12.50 4.73
C GLY A 131 12.21 -13.94 4.90
N TYR A 132 11.44 -14.93 4.48
CA TYR A 132 11.83 -16.33 4.60
C TYR A 132 13.00 -16.71 3.69
N LEU A 133 13.14 -16.07 2.52
CA LEU A 133 14.33 -16.22 1.68
C LEU A 133 15.58 -15.60 2.31
N ILE A 134 15.41 -14.50 3.04
CA ILE A 134 16.50 -13.88 3.81
C ILE A 134 16.92 -14.81 4.94
N LEU A 135 15.96 -15.27 5.75
CA LEU A 135 16.19 -16.15 6.90
C LEU A 135 16.82 -17.48 6.51
N GLN A 136 16.44 -18.05 5.36
CA GLN A 136 17.07 -19.26 4.82
C GLN A 136 18.58 -19.07 4.60
N LYS A 137 18.99 -17.89 4.10
CA LYS A 137 20.40 -17.60 3.81
C LYS A 137 21.20 -17.22 5.06
N THR A 138 20.58 -16.52 6.00
CA THR A 138 21.28 -15.94 7.15
C THR A 138 21.26 -16.86 8.38
N GLY A 139 20.31 -17.79 8.44
CA GLY A 139 19.86 -18.37 9.70
C GLY A 139 19.11 -17.32 10.53
N GLY A 140 18.45 -17.76 11.62
CA GLY A 140 17.73 -16.85 12.53
C GLY A 140 16.20 -16.93 12.47
N TYR A 141 15.65 -17.97 11.83
CA TYR A 141 14.23 -18.29 11.96
C TYR A 141 13.92 -18.77 13.38
N ASP A 142 12.86 -18.22 13.95
CA ASP A 142 12.24 -18.56 15.22
C ASP A 142 10.74 -18.79 14.95
N GLY A 143 10.29 -20.03 15.12
CA GLY A 143 8.91 -20.42 14.81
C GLY A 143 7.85 -19.77 15.71
N ASP A 144 8.25 -19.14 16.81
CA ASP A 144 7.35 -18.42 17.71
C ASP A 144 7.17 -16.94 17.30
N ARG A 145 7.84 -16.50 16.22
CA ARG A 145 7.83 -15.13 15.72
C ARG A 145 7.18 -15.06 14.33
N THR A 146 6.52 -13.94 14.07
CA THR A 146 6.06 -13.57 12.72
C THR A 146 7.09 -12.64 12.08
N TYR A 147 7.24 -12.73 10.75
CA TYR A 147 8.26 -11.99 10.00
C TYR A 147 7.65 -11.27 8.82
N TYR A 148 7.78 -9.95 8.79
CA TYR A 148 7.39 -9.10 7.67
C TYR A 148 8.63 -8.45 7.05
N THR A 149 8.69 -8.35 5.72
CA THR A 149 9.77 -7.64 5.02
C THR A 149 9.24 -6.44 4.27
N PHE A 150 9.43 -5.26 4.82
CA PHE A 150 8.92 -4.04 4.21
C PHE A 150 9.87 -3.53 3.13
N CYS A 151 9.35 -3.30 1.94
CA CYS A 151 10.10 -2.63 0.88
C CYS A 151 10.15 -1.13 1.19
N ILE A 152 11.36 -0.57 1.26
CA ILE A 152 11.55 0.87 1.37
C ILE A 152 11.82 1.42 -0.04
N ASP A 153 12.83 0.87 -0.71
CA ASP A 153 13.10 0.99 -2.15
C ASP A 153 13.91 -0.22 -2.67
N GLU A 154 14.31 -0.25 -3.95
CA GLU A 154 15.04 -1.40 -4.48
C GLU A 154 16.43 -1.63 -3.83
N ASN A 155 16.96 -0.63 -3.14
CA ASN A 155 18.24 -0.71 -2.44
C ASN A 155 18.05 -1.06 -0.96
N GLU A 156 16.83 -0.99 -0.44
CA GLU A 156 16.53 -1.26 0.97
C GLU A 156 15.15 -1.92 1.16
N ALA A 157 15.18 -3.13 1.72
CA ALA A 157 14.06 -3.78 2.36
C ALA A 157 14.45 -4.16 3.81
N VAL A 158 13.51 -4.06 4.74
CA VAL A 158 13.75 -4.23 6.17
C VAL A 158 12.95 -5.43 6.68
N LEU A 159 13.66 -6.46 7.14
CA LEU A 159 13.06 -7.63 7.79
C LEU A 159 12.76 -7.32 9.25
N VAL A 160 11.49 -7.32 9.61
CA VAL A 160 10.97 -7.05 10.95
C VAL A 160 10.36 -8.33 11.51
N ASP A 161 10.83 -8.76 12.67
CA ASP A 161 10.21 -9.82 13.44
C ASP A 161 9.34 -9.26 14.56
N PHE A 162 8.23 -9.92 14.85
CA PHE A 162 7.30 -9.50 15.89
C PHE A 162 6.61 -10.67 16.57
N GLY A 163 6.06 -10.37 17.75
CA GLY A 163 5.36 -11.33 18.59
C GLY A 163 3.88 -10.99 18.66
N LYS A 164 3.33 -11.02 19.87
CA LYS A 164 1.89 -10.83 20.07
C LYS A 164 1.45 -9.40 19.72
N THR A 165 0.29 -9.33 19.06
CA THR A 165 -0.44 -8.11 18.75
C THR A 165 -1.91 -8.28 19.15
N PHE A 166 -2.76 -7.32 18.80
CA PHE A 166 -4.22 -7.43 18.93
C PHE A 166 -4.91 -6.93 17.66
N PRO A 167 -6.12 -7.43 17.34
CA PRO A 167 -6.84 -7.11 16.11
C PRO A 167 -7.29 -5.64 16.08
N CYS A 168 -7.24 -5.02 14.89
CA CYS A 168 -7.62 -3.62 14.71
C CYS A 168 -9.09 -3.33 14.99
N LYS A 169 -10.00 -4.33 14.95
CA LYS A 169 -11.40 -4.16 15.38
C LYS A 169 -11.57 -3.63 16.80
N LYS A 170 -10.57 -3.78 17.68
CA LYS A 170 -10.57 -3.16 19.02
C LYS A 170 -10.58 -1.62 18.96
N LEU A 171 -10.19 -1.02 17.85
CA LEU A 171 -10.19 0.42 17.65
C LEU A 171 -11.57 0.97 17.29
N LYS A 172 -12.58 0.12 17.03
CA LYS A 172 -13.93 0.54 16.64
C LYS A 172 -14.50 1.61 17.57
N ASP A 173 -14.45 1.36 18.88
CA ASP A 173 -15.03 2.25 19.89
C ASP A 173 -14.06 3.36 20.32
N VAL A 174 -12.81 3.29 19.85
CA VAL A 174 -11.77 4.31 20.09
C VAL A 174 -11.85 5.39 19.02
N ILE A 175 -12.10 4.99 17.77
CA ILE A 175 -12.23 5.89 16.62
C ILE A 175 -13.68 6.43 16.58
N PRO A 176 -13.89 7.73 16.85
CA PRO A 176 -15.21 8.36 16.78
C PRO A 176 -15.83 8.18 15.40
N ALA A 177 -17.16 8.04 15.33
CA ALA A 177 -17.87 7.88 14.06
C ALA A 177 -17.55 9.00 13.04
N ALA A 178 -17.37 10.23 13.53
CA ALA A 178 -17.01 11.38 12.70
C ALA A 178 -15.62 11.28 12.05
N LEU A 179 -14.74 10.38 12.54
CA LEU A 179 -13.38 10.16 12.02
C LEU A 179 -13.27 8.84 11.26
N ARG A 180 -14.39 8.20 10.92
CA ARG A 180 -14.43 6.98 10.12
C ARG A 180 -14.61 7.35 8.65
N THR A 181 -13.65 6.92 7.84
CA THR A 181 -13.52 7.22 6.42
C THR A 181 -13.87 6.00 5.56
N SER A 182 -13.80 6.14 4.24
CA SER A 182 -14.26 5.14 3.27
C SER A 182 -13.63 3.76 3.46
N ARG A 183 -12.36 3.66 3.89
CA ARG A 183 -11.68 2.37 4.13
C ARG A 183 -11.84 1.81 5.55
N PHE A 184 -12.57 2.50 6.45
CA PHE A 184 -12.71 2.06 7.84
C PHE A 184 -13.32 0.66 7.98
N GLU A 185 -14.36 0.37 7.21
CA GLU A 185 -15.06 -0.92 7.30
C GLU A 185 -14.18 -2.07 6.81
N THR A 186 -13.37 -1.82 5.79
CA THR A 186 -12.40 -2.77 5.25
C THR A 186 -11.33 -3.13 6.26
N TYR A 187 -10.69 -2.15 6.92
CA TYR A 187 -9.48 -2.42 7.71
C TYR A 187 -9.65 -2.42 9.22
N ILE A 188 -10.72 -1.79 9.74
CA ILE A 188 -10.94 -1.66 11.18
C ILE A 188 -12.11 -2.53 11.61
N TYR A 189 -13.33 -2.21 11.17
CA TYR A 189 -14.54 -2.92 11.58
C TYR A 189 -15.73 -2.59 10.66
N PRO A 190 -16.49 -3.59 10.16
CA PRO A 190 -16.49 -5.01 10.52
C PRO A 190 -15.57 -5.90 9.65
N ALA A 191 -14.37 -5.41 9.35
CA ALA A 191 -13.28 -6.10 8.64
C ALA A 191 -13.23 -7.63 8.83
N ASP A 192 -12.93 -8.33 7.74
CA ASP A 192 -12.77 -9.79 7.71
C ASP A 192 -11.64 -10.24 8.66
N GLU A 193 -11.85 -11.33 9.40
CA GLU A 193 -10.90 -11.82 10.41
C GLU A 193 -9.58 -12.35 9.84
N TYR A 194 -9.55 -12.66 8.54
CA TYR A 194 -8.37 -13.12 7.83
C TYR A 194 -7.50 -11.97 7.29
N MET A 195 -7.95 -10.72 7.42
CA MET A 195 -7.13 -9.57 7.04
C MET A 195 -5.92 -9.42 7.95
N SER A 196 -4.79 -8.98 7.39
CA SER A 196 -3.55 -8.72 8.13
C SER A 196 -3.76 -7.75 9.30
N THR A 197 -4.65 -6.76 9.16
CA THR A 197 -5.01 -5.81 10.22
C THR A 197 -5.71 -6.47 11.41
N GLN A 198 -6.39 -7.60 11.20
CA GLN A 198 -7.03 -8.36 12.26
C GLN A 198 -6.10 -9.43 12.83
N GLN A 199 -5.26 -10.06 12.00
CA GLN A 199 -4.32 -11.10 12.44
C GLN A 199 -3.08 -10.51 13.15
N ASP A 200 -2.46 -9.50 12.52
CA ASP A 200 -1.16 -8.97 12.88
C ASP A 200 -1.21 -7.53 13.44
N GLY A 201 -2.41 -6.96 13.57
CA GLY A 201 -2.63 -5.69 14.25
C GLY A 201 -1.89 -4.53 13.58
N VAL A 202 -1.03 -3.83 14.33
CA VAL A 202 -0.29 -2.67 13.80
C VAL A 202 0.71 -3.03 12.70
N PHE A 203 1.20 -4.27 12.66
CA PHE A 203 2.08 -4.71 11.58
C PHE A 203 1.29 -4.91 10.28
N GLY A 204 0.05 -5.40 10.37
CA GLY A 204 -0.90 -5.42 9.26
C GLY A 204 -1.24 -4.01 8.79
N LEU A 205 -1.51 -3.06 9.71
CA LEU A 205 -1.71 -1.65 9.32
C LEU A 205 -0.49 -1.04 8.62
N LEU A 206 0.73 -1.40 9.06
CA LEU A 206 1.95 -0.93 8.42
C LEU A 206 2.18 -1.58 7.04
N ASP A 207 1.75 -2.83 6.86
CA ASP A 207 1.79 -3.52 5.56
C ASP A 207 0.87 -2.83 4.54
N GLU A 208 -0.39 -2.57 4.93
CA GLU A 208 -1.31 -1.76 4.13
C GLU A 208 -0.73 -0.37 3.82
N TYR A 209 -0.16 0.30 4.82
CA TYR A 209 0.45 1.62 4.62
C TYR A 209 1.60 1.58 3.62
N ASN A 210 2.41 0.52 3.65
CA ASN A 210 3.51 0.31 2.69
C ASN A 210 2.99 -0.03 1.30
N ALA A 211 1.96 -0.87 1.20
CA ALA A 211 1.33 -1.24 -0.07
C ALA A 211 0.71 -0.02 -0.77
N TYR A 212 -0.06 0.80 -0.04
CA TYR A 212 -0.61 2.05 -0.58
C TYR A 212 0.46 3.10 -0.92
N TYR A 213 1.59 3.14 -0.20
CA TYR A 213 2.71 3.98 -0.58
C TYR A 213 3.25 3.57 -1.97
N HIS A 214 3.46 2.27 -2.19
CA HIS A 214 3.98 1.77 -3.46
C HIS A 214 2.95 1.87 -4.60
N ASP A 215 1.66 1.74 -4.28
CA ASP A 215 0.54 2.02 -5.19
C ASP A 215 0.59 3.48 -5.68
N ALA A 216 0.51 4.44 -4.74
CA ALA A 216 0.56 5.87 -5.05
C ALA A 216 1.85 6.27 -5.79
N MET A 217 2.99 5.68 -5.40
CA MET A 217 4.27 5.94 -6.06
C MET A 217 4.30 5.38 -7.49
N THR A 218 3.62 4.26 -7.75
CA THR A 218 3.45 3.73 -9.11
C THR A 218 2.64 4.68 -9.95
N VAL A 219 1.50 5.17 -9.47
CA VAL A 219 0.68 6.18 -10.17
C VAL A 219 1.52 7.43 -10.48
N TYR A 220 2.19 7.99 -9.47
CA TYR A 220 3.02 9.18 -9.64
C TYR A 220 4.12 8.97 -10.70
N SER A 221 4.77 7.81 -10.68
CA SER A 221 5.85 7.47 -11.61
C SER A 221 5.38 7.24 -13.04
N LEU A 222 4.13 6.82 -13.23
CA LEU A 222 3.55 6.58 -14.55
C LEU A 222 3.19 7.88 -15.30
N PHE A 223 3.31 9.06 -14.68
CA PHE A 223 3.03 10.33 -15.38
C PHE A 223 3.72 10.41 -16.75
N ASP A 224 5.02 10.13 -16.81
CA ASP A 224 5.79 10.26 -18.06
C ASP A 224 5.26 9.29 -19.12
N PHE A 225 4.74 8.12 -18.72
CA PHE A 225 4.09 7.20 -19.65
C PHE A 225 2.76 7.75 -20.19
N TYR A 226 1.94 8.36 -19.33
CA TYR A 226 0.70 9.03 -19.75
C TYR A 226 0.99 10.23 -20.66
N HIS A 227 2.05 10.99 -20.36
CA HIS A 227 2.44 12.17 -21.13
C HIS A 227 3.09 11.81 -22.48
N ASP A 228 4.02 10.85 -22.51
CA ASP A 228 4.85 10.58 -23.68
C ASP A 228 4.35 9.44 -24.57
N GLU A 229 3.67 8.45 -23.99
CA GLU A 229 3.31 7.20 -24.69
C GLU A 229 1.80 7.04 -24.94
N MET A 230 0.95 7.73 -24.18
CA MET A 230 -0.49 7.69 -24.36
C MET A 230 -1.02 8.81 -25.26
N LYS A 231 -2.26 8.64 -25.71
CA LYS A 231 -2.96 9.69 -26.48
C LYS A 231 -3.18 10.90 -25.57
N GLN A 232 -2.82 12.08 -26.03
CA GLN A 232 -3.06 13.30 -25.27
C GLN A 232 -4.51 13.76 -25.49
N ASP A 233 -5.42 13.29 -24.63
CA ASP A 233 -6.83 13.69 -24.59
C ASP A 233 -7.41 13.68 -23.16
N ASP A 234 -8.63 14.22 -23.01
CA ASP A 234 -9.35 14.33 -21.75
C ASP A 234 -9.54 12.97 -21.07
N ALA A 235 -9.89 11.92 -21.82
CA ALA A 235 -10.08 10.58 -21.30
C ALA A 235 -8.80 10.02 -20.65
N THR A 236 -7.66 10.16 -21.33
CA THR A 236 -6.36 9.69 -20.83
C THR A 236 -5.98 10.38 -19.51
N TRP A 237 -6.12 11.71 -19.46
CA TRP A 237 -5.80 12.47 -18.25
C TRP A 237 -6.83 12.26 -17.14
N THR A 238 -8.11 12.04 -17.48
CA THR A 238 -9.14 11.66 -16.50
C THR A 238 -8.79 10.35 -15.81
N THR A 239 -8.35 9.34 -16.57
CA THR A 239 -7.86 8.09 -15.99
C THR A 239 -6.68 8.32 -15.04
N TYR A 240 -5.66 9.07 -15.47
CA TYR A 240 -4.48 9.36 -14.63
C TYR A 240 -4.84 10.06 -13.31
N VAL A 241 -5.69 11.09 -13.39
CA VAL A 241 -6.16 11.83 -12.22
C VAL A 241 -7.01 10.94 -11.31
N GLY A 242 -7.86 10.08 -11.88
CA GLY A 242 -8.65 9.11 -11.12
C GLY A 242 -7.78 8.12 -10.34
N LEU A 243 -6.68 7.64 -10.93
CA LEU A 243 -5.71 6.79 -10.23
C LEU A 243 -5.02 7.55 -9.07
N CYS A 244 -4.71 8.83 -9.25
CA CYS A 244 -4.16 9.65 -8.17
C CYS A 244 -5.17 9.79 -7.01
N ALA A 245 -6.45 10.03 -7.33
CA ALA A 245 -7.51 10.17 -6.34
C ALA A 245 -7.72 8.89 -5.52
N GLY A 246 -7.67 7.71 -6.18
CA GLY A 246 -7.91 6.41 -5.55
C GLY A 246 -6.94 6.05 -4.42
N THR A 247 -5.76 6.67 -4.37
CA THR A 247 -4.71 6.35 -3.39
C THR A 247 -4.47 7.46 -2.37
N TYR A 248 -4.99 8.66 -2.62
CA TYR A 248 -4.62 9.87 -1.89
C TYR A 248 -5.00 9.81 -0.39
N LEU A 249 -6.23 9.38 -0.09
CA LEU A 249 -6.73 9.35 1.28
C LEU A 249 -6.03 8.30 2.16
N ALA A 250 -5.50 7.23 1.55
CA ALA A 250 -4.86 6.12 2.28
C ALA A 250 -3.69 6.62 3.16
N TYR A 251 -2.96 7.65 2.73
CA TYR A 251 -1.90 8.25 3.54
C TYR A 251 -2.40 8.69 4.91
N ALA A 252 -3.48 9.48 4.95
CA ALA A 252 -3.99 10.02 6.20
C ALA A 252 -4.68 8.95 7.05
N GLU A 253 -5.38 8.01 6.42
CA GLU A 253 -6.10 6.90 7.07
C GLU A 253 -5.15 5.99 7.86
N PHE A 254 -4.17 5.38 7.18
CA PHE A 254 -3.29 4.42 7.81
C PHE A 254 -2.37 5.07 8.83
N ARG A 255 -1.89 6.29 8.57
CA ARG A 255 -1.12 7.05 9.56
C ARG A 255 -1.95 7.29 10.83
N TYR A 256 -3.19 7.73 10.69
CA TYR A 256 -4.08 7.96 11.83
C TYR A 256 -4.39 6.67 12.59
N TRP A 257 -4.66 5.56 11.90
CA TRP A 257 -4.96 4.28 12.54
C TRP A 257 -3.76 3.66 13.24
N ILE A 258 -2.55 3.74 12.67
CA ILE A 258 -1.32 3.28 13.34
C ILE A 258 -1.09 4.08 14.62
N LEU A 259 -1.21 5.42 14.58
CA LEU A 259 -1.05 6.24 15.78
C LEU A 259 -2.13 5.94 16.83
N THR A 260 -3.39 5.76 16.39
CA THR A 260 -4.51 5.41 17.28
C THR A 260 -4.29 4.03 17.93
N TYR A 261 -3.79 3.05 17.16
CA TYR A 261 -3.42 1.74 17.66
C TYR A 261 -2.37 1.85 18.77
N MET A 262 -1.31 2.61 18.53
CA MET A 262 -0.21 2.75 19.47
C MET A 262 -0.63 3.50 20.74
N ILE A 263 -1.49 4.51 20.63
CA ILE A 263 -2.07 5.23 21.77
C ILE A 263 -2.95 4.27 22.60
N TYR A 264 -3.85 3.53 21.95
CA TYR A 264 -4.69 2.55 22.63
C TYR A 264 -3.85 1.46 23.31
N ALA A 265 -2.82 0.95 22.61
CA ALA A 265 -1.92 -0.05 23.15
C ALA A 265 -1.21 0.45 24.41
N LYS A 266 -0.74 1.70 24.40
CA LYS A 266 -0.08 2.33 25.56
C LYS A 266 -0.99 2.35 26.79
N ASP A 267 -2.27 2.64 26.59
CA ASP A 267 -3.23 2.83 27.68
C ASP A 267 -3.88 1.53 28.15
N LYS A 268 -4.09 0.56 27.26
CA LYS A 268 -4.90 -0.65 27.52
C LYS A 268 -4.15 -1.97 27.33
N GLN A 269 -3.01 -1.97 26.65
CA GLN A 269 -2.23 -3.16 26.28
C GLN A 269 -0.72 -2.90 26.48
N SER A 270 -0.33 -2.43 27.67
CA SER A 270 1.00 -1.85 27.92
C SER A 270 2.17 -2.78 27.60
N ALA A 271 2.00 -4.11 27.71
CA ALA A 271 3.03 -5.08 27.33
C ALA A 271 3.24 -5.08 25.81
N ILE A 272 2.17 -5.23 25.03
CA ILE A 272 2.19 -5.18 23.56
C ILE A 272 2.78 -3.84 23.08
N TYR A 273 2.37 -2.73 23.71
CA TYR A 273 2.94 -1.42 23.40
C TYR A 273 4.45 -1.36 23.61
N LYS A 274 4.96 -1.85 24.75
CA LYS A 274 6.40 -1.86 25.07
C LYS A 274 7.19 -2.71 24.07
N ASP A 275 6.63 -3.85 23.65
CA ASP A 275 7.25 -4.73 22.67
C ASP A 275 7.34 -4.05 21.29
N ILE A 276 6.26 -3.41 20.84
CA ILE A 276 6.23 -2.71 19.54
C ILE A 276 7.14 -1.48 19.55
N ILE A 277 7.01 -0.60 20.55
CA ILE A 277 7.82 0.64 20.60
C ILE A 277 9.31 0.35 20.86
N GLY A 278 9.62 -0.78 21.51
CA GLY A 278 10.98 -1.28 21.67
C GLY A 278 11.58 -1.87 20.39
N ASN A 279 10.74 -2.24 19.41
CA ASN A 279 11.18 -2.77 18.12
C ASN A 279 11.73 -1.63 17.24
N LYS A 280 13.07 -1.52 17.19
CA LYS A 280 13.76 -0.50 16.38
C LYS A 280 13.48 -0.62 14.89
N LEU A 281 13.33 -1.84 14.37
CA LEU A 281 13.11 -2.08 12.94
C LEU A 281 11.69 -1.66 12.54
N PHE A 282 10.67 -1.96 13.36
CA PHE A 282 9.32 -1.44 13.17
C PHE A 282 9.30 0.09 13.10
N ARG A 283 9.94 0.76 14.07
CA ARG A 283 10.02 2.22 14.12
C ARG A 283 10.78 2.82 12.94
N GLN A 284 11.87 2.19 12.52
CA GLN A 284 12.62 2.58 11.32
C GLN A 284 11.75 2.50 10.07
N VAL A 285 11.05 1.38 9.86
CA VAL A 285 10.16 1.19 8.70
C VAL A 285 9.06 2.24 8.70
N PHE A 286 8.32 2.37 9.81
CA PHE A 286 7.26 3.37 9.93
C PHE A 286 7.79 4.78 9.63
N THR A 287 8.90 5.18 10.24
CA THR A 287 9.47 6.53 10.04
C THR A 287 9.85 6.78 8.58
N LYS A 288 10.46 5.79 7.91
CA LYS A 288 10.89 5.92 6.52
C LYS A 288 9.71 5.99 5.56
N ILE A 289 8.73 5.10 5.73
CA ILE A 289 7.51 5.08 4.90
C ILE A 289 6.72 6.37 5.12
N ASP A 290 6.49 6.78 6.38
CA ASP A 290 5.73 7.99 6.71
C ASP A 290 6.36 9.25 6.10
N ALA A 291 7.69 9.39 6.20
CA ALA A 291 8.40 10.52 5.61
C ALA A 291 8.30 10.53 4.07
N ARG A 292 8.47 9.37 3.43
CA ARG A 292 8.39 9.25 1.96
C ARG A 292 6.97 9.50 1.45
N PHE A 293 5.97 8.93 2.11
CA PHE A 293 4.57 9.10 1.72
C PHE A 293 4.11 10.54 1.92
N THR A 294 4.56 11.20 3.00
CA THR A 294 4.34 12.65 3.20
C THR A 294 4.90 13.47 2.04
N GLY A 295 6.15 13.18 1.63
CA GLY A 295 6.78 13.86 0.49
C GLY A 295 6.06 13.57 -0.83
N LEU A 296 5.58 12.33 -1.01
CA LEU A 296 4.83 11.92 -2.19
C LEU A 296 3.49 12.66 -2.32
N MET A 297 2.74 12.87 -1.23
CA MET A 297 1.50 13.66 -1.29
C MET A 297 1.74 15.08 -1.79
N THR A 298 2.80 15.74 -1.30
CA THR A 298 3.19 17.06 -1.81
C THR A 298 3.60 17.01 -3.29
N ALA A 299 4.23 15.92 -3.74
CA ALA A 299 4.61 15.76 -5.14
C ALA A 299 3.40 15.49 -6.05
N ILE A 300 2.40 14.74 -5.57
CA ILE A 300 1.14 14.50 -6.29
C ILE A 300 0.35 15.80 -6.44
N ASP A 301 0.23 16.62 -5.39
CA ASP A 301 -0.49 17.91 -5.49
C ASP A 301 0.10 18.79 -6.61
N LYS A 302 1.44 18.97 -6.62
CA LYS A 302 2.15 19.70 -7.68
C LYS A 302 2.01 19.06 -9.05
N ARG A 303 1.91 17.73 -9.09
CA ARG A 303 1.71 17.00 -10.34
C ARG A 303 0.34 17.29 -10.93
N LEU A 304 -0.69 17.36 -10.09
CA LEU A 304 -2.04 17.69 -10.51
C LEU A 304 -2.13 19.14 -10.99
N GLU A 305 -1.47 20.09 -10.33
CA GLU A 305 -1.32 21.47 -10.85
C GLU A 305 -0.76 21.47 -12.29
N ASN A 306 0.32 20.73 -12.54
CA ASN A 306 0.90 20.59 -13.88
C ASN A 306 -0.04 19.90 -14.88
N VAL A 307 -0.75 18.84 -14.49
CA VAL A 307 -1.75 18.19 -15.37
C VAL A 307 -2.85 19.17 -15.78
N ALA A 308 -3.29 20.05 -14.87
CA ALA A 308 -4.27 21.07 -15.20
C ALA A 308 -3.70 22.09 -16.22
N GLU A 309 -2.45 22.52 -16.07
CA GLU A 309 -1.76 23.38 -17.05
C GLU A 309 -1.69 22.72 -18.43
N ILE A 310 -1.27 21.44 -18.50
CA ILE A 310 -1.20 20.67 -19.75
C ILE A 310 -2.57 20.62 -20.45
N LEU A 311 -3.62 20.32 -19.69
CA LEU A 311 -4.98 20.26 -20.23
C LEU A 311 -5.48 21.62 -20.73
N ASN A 312 -5.19 22.70 -20.01
CA ASN A 312 -5.51 24.06 -20.43
C ASN A 312 -4.78 24.45 -21.72
N ASP A 313 -3.49 24.10 -21.84
CA ASP A 313 -2.71 24.33 -23.07
C ASP A 313 -3.25 23.54 -24.28
N MET A 314 -3.91 22.40 -24.02
CA MET A 314 -4.61 21.61 -25.02
C MET A 314 -6.02 22.13 -25.36
N GLY A 315 -6.50 23.16 -24.67
CA GLY A 315 -7.81 23.76 -24.87
C GLY A 315 -8.96 23.13 -24.08
N TYR A 316 -8.67 22.28 -23.09
CA TYR A 316 -9.66 21.82 -22.12
C TYR A 316 -9.74 22.78 -20.94
N GLU A 317 -10.94 23.02 -20.41
CA GLU A 317 -11.08 23.74 -19.14
C GLU A 317 -10.70 22.81 -17.98
N ALA A 318 -9.53 23.01 -17.38
CA ALA A 318 -9.06 22.19 -16.27
C ALA A 318 -8.57 23.02 -15.08
N GLU A 319 -8.85 22.53 -13.87
CA GLU A 319 -8.45 23.17 -12.62
C GLU A 319 -8.18 22.12 -11.55
N TYR A 320 -7.14 22.34 -10.74
CA TYR A 320 -6.91 21.62 -9.49
C TYR A 320 -6.96 22.62 -8.34
N ALA A 321 -8.03 22.57 -7.55
CA ALA A 321 -8.27 23.48 -6.44
C ALA A 321 -9.03 22.76 -5.32
N ASP A 322 -8.72 23.12 -4.07
CA ASP A 322 -9.39 22.60 -2.87
C ASP A 322 -9.51 21.05 -2.83
N GLY A 323 -8.49 20.36 -3.36
CA GLY A 323 -8.45 18.89 -3.43
C GLY A 323 -9.51 18.27 -4.35
N ASN A 324 -9.98 19.03 -5.34
CA ASN A 324 -10.78 18.54 -6.45
C ASN A 324 -10.06 18.84 -7.75
N PHE A 325 -10.18 17.92 -8.70
CA PHE A 325 -9.70 18.12 -10.05
C PHE A 325 -10.88 18.18 -10.99
N SER A 326 -11.01 19.24 -11.79
CA SER A 326 -12.05 19.34 -12.80
C SER A 326 -11.49 19.36 -14.22
N ILE A 327 -12.20 18.70 -15.14
CA ILE A 327 -11.94 18.71 -16.59
C ILE A 327 -13.28 18.87 -17.31
N GLY A 328 -13.45 19.93 -18.10
CA GLY A 328 -14.65 20.16 -18.92
C GLY A 328 -15.97 20.17 -18.14
N GLY A 329 -15.94 20.63 -16.88
CA GLY A 329 -17.10 20.69 -15.97
C GLY A 329 -17.40 19.38 -15.22
N ALA A 330 -16.68 18.29 -15.46
CA ALA A 330 -16.70 17.10 -14.62
C ALA A 330 -15.64 17.24 -13.51
N ALA A 331 -15.99 16.90 -12.27
CA ALA A 331 -15.08 16.98 -11.13
C ALA A 331 -14.79 15.58 -10.56
N MET A 332 -13.53 15.35 -10.20
CA MET A 332 -13.04 14.20 -9.46
C MET A 332 -12.58 14.65 -8.07
N GLY A 333 -13.19 14.07 -7.03
CA GLY A 333 -12.87 14.39 -5.64
C GLY A 333 -11.78 13.48 -5.08
N PHE A 334 -10.84 14.07 -4.34
CA PHE A 334 -9.75 13.35 -3.66
C PHE A 334 -10.09 13.04 -2.18
N GLU A 335 -11.37 13.03 -1.83
CA GLU A 335 -11.85 12.94 -0.44
C GLU A 335 -11.13 13.92 0.51
N ARG A 336 -10.87 15.15 0.03
CA ARG A 336 -10.00 16.12 0.71
C ARG A 336 -10.50 16.49 2.11
N ASP A 337 -11.81 16.60 2.30
CA ASP A 337 -12.41 16.85 3.61
C ASP A 337 -12.03 15.77 4.63
N SER A 338 -12.11 14.49 4.24
CA SER A 338 -11.70 13.36 5.07
C SER A 338 -10.20 13.40 5.37
N PHE A 339 -9.39 13.72 4.36
CA PHE A 339 -7.93 13.83 4.49
C PHE A 339 -7.56 14.92 5.50
N ASP A 340 -8.04 16.15 5.31
CA ASP A 340 -7.73 17.29 6.17
C ASP A 340 -8.28 17.12 7.58
N MET A 341 -9.46 16.50 7.71
CA MET A 341 -10.03 16.13 9.00
C MET A 341 -9.10 15.22 9.80
N LEU A 342 -8.57 14.15 9.18
CA LEU A 342 -7.64 13.23 9.84
C LEU A 342 -6.30 13.90 10.16
N LEU A 343 -5.76 14.70 9.24
CA LEU A 343 -4.52 15.45 9.49
C LEU A 343 -4.67 16.44 10.65
N LYS A 344 -5.82 17.12 10.74
CA LYS A 344 -6.17 18.03 11.82
C LYS A 344 -6.31 17.28 13.15
N GLU A 345 -6.95 16.11 13.15
CA GLU A 345 -7.07 15.27 14.34
C GLU A 345 -5.68 14.87 14.87
N MET A 346 -4.79 14.45 13.97
CA MET A 346 -3.41 14.09 14.31
C MET A 346 -2.57 15.28 14.84
N GLN A 347 -3.08 16.52 14.77
CA GLN A 347 -2.42 17.65 15.41
C GLN A 347 -2.59 17.69 16.94
N LYS A 348 -3.50 16.88 17.50
CA LYS A 348 -3.71 16.83 18.95
C LYS A 348 -2.44 16.33 19.68
N PRO A 349 -2.21 16.76 20.94
CA PRO A 349 -0.96 16.46 21.66
C PRO A 349 -0.63 14.96 21.77
N ALA A 350 -1.64 14.10 21.95
CA ALA A 350 -1.43 12.65 22.08
C ALA A 350 -0.83 12.04 20.80
N TYR A 351 -1.33 12.43 19.64
CA TYR A 351 -0.85 11.97 18.33
C TYR A 351 0.55 12.51 18.01
N LYS A 352 0.80 13.80 18.22
CA LYS A 352 2.15 14.39 18.06
C LYS A 352 3.19 13.71 18.94
N LYS A 353 2.83 13.42 20.19
CA LYS A 353 3.70 12.71 21.13
C LYS A 353 3.97 11.28 20.65
N MET A 354 2.94 10.55 20.20
CA MET A 354 3.10 9.19 19.69
C MET A 354 3.99 9.15 18.45
N LEU A 355 3.74 10.05 17.49
CA LEU A 355 4.57 10.20 16.29
C LEU A 355 6.03 10.48 16.65
N THR A 356 6.27 11.36 17.63
CA THR A 356 7.61 11.65 18.13
C THR A 356 8.25 10.42 18.78
N GLU A 357 7.50 9.58 19.50
CA GLU A 357 8.00 8.35 20.11
C GLU A 357 8.37 7.29 19.05
N LEU A 358 7.56 7.17 18.00
CA LEU A 358 7.85 6.29 16.85
C LEU A 358 9.09 6.74 16.08
N ASN A 359 9.30 8.05 15.89
CA ASN A 359 10.41 8.59 15.10
C ASN A 359 11.77 8.60 15.82
N LYS A 360 11.86 8.11 17.07
CA LYS A 360 13.12 8.04 17.84
C LYS A 360 13.97 6.83 17.45
N ILE A 361 14.58 6.82 16.27
CA ILE A 361 15.37 5.66 15.78
C ILE A 361 16.58 5.38 16.69
#